data_AF-A0A0V8E326-F1
#
_entry.id   AF-A0A0V8E326-F1
#
_cell.length_a   1.000
_cell.length_b   1.000
_cell.length_c   1.000
_cell.angle_alpha   90.00
_cell.angle_beta   90.00
_cell.angle_gamma   90.00
#
_symmetry.space_group_name_H-M   'P 1'
#
loop_
_entity.id
_entity.type
_entity.pdbx_description
1 polymer ?
#
loop_
_entity_poly.entity_id
_entity_poly.type
_entity_poly.pdbx_seq_one_letter_code
_entity_poly.pdbx_strand_id
1 'polypeptide(L)' 'MKVNKIWILIILVCLFFSIYGHYNQNYFFLFVGIVGACAGIICMLCEMLIQILRNQKIKK' A
#
# COMPACT_ATOMS: atom_id res chain seq x y z
N MET A 1 -9.38 -5.69 13.46
CA MET A 1 -9.26 -5.03 12.15
C MET A 1 -8.92 -6.08 11.11
N LYS A 2 -9.79 -6.27 10.11
CA LYS A 2 -9.47 -7.13 8.96
C LYS A 2 -8.80 -6.22 7.95
N VAL A 3 -7.48 -6.27 7.86
CA VAL A 3 -6.73 -5.59 6.80
C VAL A 3 -6.83 -6.46 5.55
N ASN A 4 -7.23 -5.86 4.42
CA ASN A 4 -7.43 -6.63 3.21
C ASN A 4 -6.07 -7.16 2.72
N LYS A 5 -5.93 -8.49 2.63
CA LYS A 5 -4.67 -9.15 2.22
C LYS A 5 -4.21 -8.71 0.82
N ILE A 6 -5.13 -8.21 0.01
CA ILE A 6 -4.85 -7.60 -1.30
C ILE A 6 -3.82 -6.47 -1.20
N TRP A 7 -3.87 -5.62 -0.17
CA TRP A 7 -2.94 -4.48 -0.04
C TRP A 7 -1.51 -4.93 0.22
N ILE A 8 -1.34 -6.01 0.98
CA ILE A 8 -0.03 -6.61 1.24
C ILE A 8 0.56 -7.14 -0.07
N LEU A 9 -0.27 -7.79 -0.91
CA LEU A 9 0.15 -8.26 -2.22
C LEU A 9 0.57 -7.10 -3.14
N ILE A 10 -0.19 -6.00 -3.15
CA ILE A 10 0.12 -4.80 -3.94
C ILE A 10 1.47 -4.21 -3.50
N ILE A 11 1.70 -4.04 -2.20
CA ILE A 11 2.97 -3.52 -1.67
C ILE A 11 4.13 -4.44 -2.06
N LEU A 12 3.94 -5.76 -1.97
CA LEU A 12 4.96 -6.74 -2.35
C LEU A 12 5.34 -6.61 -3.84
N VAL A 13 4.35 -6.50 -4.73
CA VAL A 13 4.59 -6.31 -6.18
C VAL A 13 5.32 -4.99 -6.43
N CYS A 14 4.94 -3.90 -5.78
CA CYS A 14 5.62 -2.61 -5.89
C CYS A 14 7.08 -2.67 -5.42
N LEU A 15 7.38 -3.43 -4.37
CA LEU A 15 8.75 -3.67 -3.92
C LEU A 15 9.58 -4.42 -4.96
N PHE A 16 9.01 -5.42 -5.64
CA PHE A 16 9.67 -6.10 -6.75
C PHE A 16 10.00 -5.13 -7.89
N PHE A 17 9.08 -4.24 -8.25
CA PHE A 17 9.35 -3.21 -9.27
C PHE A 17 10.46 -2.24 -8.85
N SER A 18 10.54 -1.85 -7.57
CA SER A 18 11.64 -1.02 -7.07
C SER A 18 12.98 -1.72 -7.14
N ILE A 19 13.06 -3.00 -6.73
CA ILE A 19 14.30 -3.79 -6.78
C ILE A 19 14.73 -4.00 -8.23
N TYR A 20 13.79 -4.34 -9.10
CA TYR A 20 14.04 -4.51 -10.54
C TYR A 20 14.50 -3.21 -11.20
N GLY A 21 13.82 -2.10 -10.89
CA GLY A 21 14.20 -0.77 -11.37
C GLY A 21 15.60 -0.36 -10.91
N HIS A 22 15.95 -0.67 -9.66
CA HIS A 22 17.29 -0.41 -9.13
C HIS A 22 18.37 -1.26 -9.82
N TYR A 23 18.12 -2.56 -9.98
CA TYR A 23 19.07 -3.49 -10.61
C TYR A 23 19.32 -3.13 -12.08
N ASN A 24 18.27 -2.80 -12.82
CA ASN A 24 18.36 -2.47 -14.24
C ASN A 24 18.63 -0.98 -14.51
N GLN A 25 18.93 -0.19 -13.47
CA GLN A 25 19.06 1.28 -13.52
C GLN A 25 17.91 2.01 -14.26
N ASN A 26 16.73 1.41 -14.26
CA ASN A 26 15.54 1.98 -14.87
C ASN A 26 14.80 2.84 -13.84
N TYR A 27 15.06 4.15 -13.90
CA TYR A 27 14.42 5.16 -13.06
C TYR A 27 12.89 5.15 -13.14
N PHE A 28 12.32 4.80 -14.30
CA PHE A 28 10.87 4.68 -14.46
C PHE A 28 10.28 3.58 -13.57
N PHE A 29 10.85 2.38 -13.57
CA PHE A 29 10.37 1.27 -12.73
C PHE A 29 10.62 1.53 -11.23
N LEU A 30 11.73 2.19 -10.90
CA LEU A 30 12.01 2.61 -9.53
C LEU A 30 10.99 3.62 -9.01
N PHE A 31 10.63 4.61 -9.85
CA PHE A 31 9.58 5.58 -9.53
C PHE A 31 8.22 4.90 -9.34
N VAL A 32 7.82 4.01 -10.26
CA VAL A 32 6.55 3.28 -10.18
C VAL A 32 6.49 2.41 -8.92
N GLY A 33 7.59 1.73 -8.57
CA GLY A 33 7.67 0.91 -7.37
C GLY A 33 7.50 1.72 -6.08
N ILE A 34 8.18 2.87 -5.97
CA ILE A 34 8.08 3.75 -4.79
C ILE A 34 6.67 4.36 -4.68
N VAL A 35 6.15 4.94 -5.77
CA VAL A 35 4.81 5.57 -5.77
C VAL A 35 3.73 4.54 -5.48
N GLY A 36 3.82 3.34 -6.08
CA GLY A 36 2.88 2.26 -5.84
C GLY A 36 2.89 1.75 -4.39
N ALA A 37 4.08 1.62 -3.79
CA ALA A 37 4.21 1.25 -2.38
C ALA A 37 3.59 2.30 -1.45
N CYS A 38 3.85 3.58 -1.70
CA CYS A 38 3.25 4.69 -0.95
C CYS A 38 1.72 4.70 -1.06
N ALA A 39 1.18 4.55 -2.27
CA ALA A 39 -0.27 4.49 -2.49
C ALA A 39 -0.90 3.30 -1.74
N GLY A 40 -0.27 2.12 -1.78
CA GLY A 40 -0.74 0.94 -1.06
C GLY A 40 -0.80 1.14 0.46
N ILE A 41 0.21 1.79 1.05
CA ILE A 41 0.25 2.10 2.48
C ILE A 41 -0.83 3.12 2.86
N ILE A 42 -0.99 4.19 2.07
CA ILE A 42 -2.02 5.22 2.30
C ILE A 42 -3.41 4.58 2.26
N CYS A 43 -3.70 3.73 1.27
CA CYS A 43 -4.97 3.03 1.19
C CYS A 43 -5.22 2.10 2.39
N MET A 44 -4.19 1.38 2.87
CA MET A 44 -4.31 0.54 4.06
C MET A 44 -4.63 1.38 5.31
N LEU A 45 -3.98 2.54 5.47
CA LEU A 45 -4.27 3.50 6.54
C LEU A 45 -5.70 4.05 6.45
N CYS A 46 -6.16 4.40 5.25
CA CYS A 46 -7.52 4.86 5.03
C CYS A 46 -8.56 3.80 5.42
N GLU A 47 -8.38 2.53 5.01
CA GLU A 47 -9.29 1.45 5.42
C GLU A 47 -9.30 1.25 6.94
N MET A 48 -8.15 1.31 7.59
CA MET A 48 -8.05 1.23 9.05
C MET A 48 -8.80 2.38 9.73
N LEU A 49 -8.61 3.62 9.26
CA LEU A 49 -9.33 4.80 9.77
C LEU A 49 -10.84 4.67 9.60
N ILE A 50 -11.30 4.23 8.43
CA ILE A 50 -12.74 4.01 8.17
C ILE A 50 -13.30 2.94 9.10
N GLN A 51 -12.56 1.84 9.33
CA GLN A 51 -12.99 0.80 10.27
C GLN A 51 -13.09 1.33 11.71
N ILE A 52 -12.13 2.15 12.16
CA ILE A 52 -12.18 2.79 13.48
C ILE A 52 -13.39 3.72 13.58
N LEU A 53 -13.57 4.61 12.60
CA LEU A 53 -14.67 5.57 12.59
C LEU A 53 -16.03 4.87 12.61
N ARG A 54 -16.19 3.78 11.83
CA ARG A 54 -17.41 2.95 11.88
C ARG A 54 -17.61 2.31 13.25
N ASN A 55 -16.56 1.77 13.86
CA ASN A 55 -16.65 1.12 15.16
C ASN A 55 -16.94 2.11 16.30
N GLN A 56 -16.45 3.35 16.20
CA GLN A 56 -16.78 4.44 17.12
C GLN A 56 -18.23 4.91 16.97
N LYS A 57 -18.76 4.95 15.73
CA LYS A 57 -20.14 5.36 15.45
C LYS A 57 -21.20 4.37 15.96
N ILE A 58 -20.87 3.07 16.03
CA ILE A 58 -21.77 2.01 16.55
C ILE A 58 -21.78 1.98 18.09
N LYS A 59 -20.72 2.50 18.73
CA LYS A 59 -20.60 2.55 20.20
C LYS A 59 -21.30 3.76 20.85
N LYS A 60 -21.88 4.65 20.04
CA LYS A 60 -22.58 5.88 20.46
C LYS A 60 -24.07 5.71 20.24
#